data_AF-A0A3E0QBR4-F1
#
_entry.id   AF-A0A3E0QBR4-F1
#
_cell.length_a   1.000
_cell.length_b   1.000
_cell.length_c   1.000
_cell.angle_alpha   90.00
_cell.angle_beta   90.00
_cell.angle_gamma   90.00
#
_symmetry.space_group_name_H-M   'P 1'
#
loop_
_entity.id
_entity.type
_entity.pdbx_description
1 polymer ?
#
loop_
_entity_poly.entity_id
_entity_poly.type
_entity_poly.pdbx_seq_one_letter_code
_entity_poly.pdbx_strand_id
1 'polypeptide(L)'
;MTNSFFNSIEIVKELIRWRKHLIIVGLIALVASAILSSPFFIKPKYKSYALVYPSNLMAYSDESATEQMLQLAQSSDIRNWIIDAFDLYNHYEIDTVNNPHFRSKAIKMYEENVNIRKTEFESMEITVLDTDPLIASRMVDSLIRYFDIKTRKMQAEKSHEVMVIAQNQLMNKKREMDSMETILKDYRLRYGILEYKSQSKEATRGYLRALSSGNGRAISESQSLMNSLKEKGGEFNSLSEHLWRIRGDYNDLKMIYENAERDVYKNLTYANVVTRPQPADKKSYPVRWLIVVISVGSALFVSFLTILIFKSKNQFA
;
A
#
# COMPACT_ATOMS: atom_id res chain seq x y z
N MET A 1 64.05 7.18 24.71
CA MET A 1 64.02 6.37 23.48
C MET A 1 62.90 6.87 22.61
N THR A 2 63.21 7.74 21.65
CA THR A 2 62.25 8.25 20.67
C THR A 2 62.03 7.15 19.63
N ASN A 3 60.85 6.54 19.64
CA ASN A 3 60.45 5.56 18.63
C ASN A 3 60.41 6.24 17.25
N SER A 4 61.53 6.22 16.51
CA SER A 4 61.66 6.81 15.17
C SER A 4 61.04 5.93 14.07
N PHE A 5 60.19 4.97 14.42
CA PHE A 5 59.54 4.07 13.47
C PHE A 5 58.58 4.79 12.51
N PHE A 6 58.16 6.01 12.84
CA PHE A 6 57.25 6.85 12.05
C PHE A 6 57.81 8.25 11.78
N ASN A 7 59.10 8.36 11.44
CA ASN A 7 59.60 9.63 10.90
C ASN A 7 59.11 9.79 9.45
N SER A 8 58.38 10.88 9.16
CA SER A 8 57.82 11.15 7.82
C SER A 8 58.89 11.13 6.71
N ILE A 9 60.12 11.55 7.04
CA ILE A 9 61.27 11.52 6.13
C ILE A 9 61.72 10.08 5.81
N GLU A 10 61.68 9.16 6.79
CA GLU A 10 62.03 7.76 6.58
C GLU A 10 60.99 7.05 5.72
N ILE A 11 59.70 7.34 5.94
CA ILE A 11 58.58 6.82 5.14
C ILE A 11 58.76 7.19 3.66
N VAL A 12 59.07 8.45 3.37
CA VAL A 12 59.29 8.93 1.99
C VAL A 12 60.53 8.26 1.37
N LYS A 13 61.62 8.11 2.13
CA LYS A 13 62.82 7.40 1.65
C LYS A 13 62.53 5.95 1.30
N GLU A 14 61.72 5.25 2.09
CA GLU A 14 61.33 3.86 1.79
C GLU A 14 60.45 3.77 0.54
N LEU A 15 59.53 4.71 0.35
CA LEU A 15 58.72 4.80 -0.87
C LEU A 15 59.60 4.93 -2.12
N ILE A 16 60.63 5.79 -2.05
CA ILE A 16 61.58 6.00 -3.15
C ILE A 16 62.46 4.76 -3.36
N ARG A 17 62.91 4.11 -2.28
CA ARG A 17 63.75 2.90 -2.34
C ARG A 17 63.02 1.76 -3.05
N TRP A 18 61.75 1.55 -2.73
CA TRP A 18 60.93 0.46 -3.26
C TRP A 18 60.11 0.85 -4.50
N ARG A 19 60.34 2.04 -5.08
CA ARG A 19 59.57 2.59 -6.21
C ARG A 19 59.38 1.62 -7.37
N LYS A 20 60.39 0.80 -7.71
CA LYS A 20 60.30 -0.17 -8.82
C LYS A 20 59.24 -1.25 -8.52
N HIS A 21 59.25 -1.79 -7.30
CA HIS A 21 58.27 -2.80 -6.87
C HIS A 21 56.86 -2.20 -6.81
N LEU A 22 56.72 -1.00 -6.24
CA LEU A 22 55.44 -0.29 -6.19
C LEU A 22 54.90 0.02 -7.60
N ILE A 23 55.75 0.46 -8.53
CA ILE A 23 55.35 0.69 -9.94
C ILE A 23 54.90 -0.62 -10.59
N ILE A 24 55.62 -1.72 -10.39
CA ILE A 24 55.24 -3.03 -10.94
C ILE A 24 53.89 -3.48 -10.39
N VAL A 25 53.69 -3.41 -9.07
CA VAL A 25 52.42 -3.76 -8.42
C VAL A 25 51.29 -2.88 -8.94
N GLY A 26 51.51 -1.57 -9.05
CA GLY A 26 50.54 -0.62 -9.59
C GLY A 26 50.15 -0.93 -11.04
N LEU A 27 51.13 -1.27 -11.88
CA LEU A 27 50.88 -1.62 -13.30
C LEU A 27 50.13 -2.94 -13.43
N ILE A 28 50.48 -3.95 -12.64
CA ILE A 28 49.75 -5.24 -12.60
C ILE A 28 48.30 -4.99 -12.14
N ALA A 29 48.10 -4.22 -11.07
CA ALA A 29 46.76 -3.90 -10.58
C ALA A 29 45.94 -3.11 -11.60
N LEU A 30 46.56 -2.20 -12.34
CA LEU A 30 45.91 -1.44 -13.41
C LEU A 30 45.44 -2.35 -14.55
N VAL A 31 46.32 -3.22 -15.06
CA VAL A 31 45.97 -4.15 -16.14
C VAL A 31 44.91 -5.15 -15.68
N ALA A 32 45.07 -5.73 -14.49
CA ALA A 32 44.11 -6.68 -13.93
C ALA A 32 42.74 -6.03 -13.72
N SER A 33 42.66 -4.84 -13.13
CA SER A 33 41.39 -4.14 -12.91
C SER A 33 40.72 -3.69 -14.21
N ALA A 34 41.49 -3.30 -15.23
CA ALA A 34 40.95 -2.98 -16.55
C ALA A 34 40.33 -4.22 -17.23
N ILE A 35 40.98 -5.38 -17.15
CA ILE A 35 40.48 -6.64 -17.72
C ILE A 35 39.26 -7.14 -16.95
N LEU A 36 39.33 -7.18 -15.62
CA LEU A 36 38.25 -7.69 -14.77
C LEU A 36 37.01 -6.78 -14.75
N SER A 37 37.14 -5.49 -15.09
CA SER A 37 36.00 -4.56 -15.25
C SER A 37 35.47 -4.47 -16.69
N SER A 38 35.99 -5.30 -17.60
CA SER A 38 35.53 -5.40 -18.97
C SER A 38 34.12 -6.04 -19.06
N PRO A 39 33.38 -5.81 -20.17
CA PRO A 39 32.04 -6.40 -20.37
C PRO A 39 31.99 -7.92 -20.28
N PHE A 40 33.12 -8.59 -20.50
CA PHE A 40 33.22 -10.04 -20.45
C PHE A 40 33.02 -10.59 -19.03
N PHE A 41 33.51 -9.89 -18.01
CA PHE A 41 33.37 -10.28 -16.61
C PHE A 41 32.20 -9.55 -15.91
N ILE A 42 32.02 -8.27 -16.22
CA ILE A 42 30.97 -7.44 -15.61
C ILE A 42 30.10 -6.87 -16.74
N LYS A 43 28.95 -7.53 -16.97
CA LYS A 43 27.94 -7.06 -17.94
C LYS A 43 27.53 -5.61 -17.59
N PRO A 44 27.51 -4.69 -18.57
CA PRO A 44 27.08 -3.31 -18.32
C PRO A 44 25.60 -3.29 -17.92
N LYS A 45 25.25 -2.51 -16.90
CA LYS A 45 23.86 -2.28 -16.49
C LYS A 45 23.44 -0.85 -16.73
N TYR A 46 22.20 -0.67 -17.14
CA TYR A 46 21.51 0.58 -17.43
C TYR A 46 20.50 0.85 -16.32
N LYS A 47 20.44 2.10 -15.87
CA LYS A 47 19.52 2.54 -14.82
C LYS A 47 18.27 3.15 -15.44
N SER A 48 17.10 2.71 -14.99
CA SER A 48 15.86 3.46 -15.14
C SER A 48 15.29 3.80 -13.76
N TYR A 49 14.55 4.89 -13.65
CA TYR A 49 13.91 5.28 -12.39
C TYR A 49 12.61 6.03 -12.60
N ALA A 50 11.77 6.04 -11.57
CA ALA A 50 10.55 6.83 -11.51
C ALA A 50 10.41 7.50 -10.15
N LEU A 51 9.73 8.65 -10.13
CA LEU A 51 9.37 9.37 -8.90
C LEU A 51 7.85 9.40 -8.80
N VAL A 52 7.33 8.94 -7.67
CA VAL A 52 5.89 8.71 -7.50
C VAL A 52 5.44 9.18 -6.12
N TYR A 53 4.29 9.86 -6.07
CA TYR A 53 3.63 10.24 -4.83
C TYR A 53 2.48 9.28 -4.49
N PRO A 54 2.22 9.00 -3.21
CA PRO A 54 1.01 8.31 -2.80
C PRO A 54 -0.21 9.17 -3.15
N SER A 55 -1.26 8.52 -3.63
CA SER A 55 -2.57 9.11 -3.90
C SER A 55 -3.65 8.12 -3.49
N ASN A 56 -4.80 8.60 -3.04
CA ASN A 56 -5.92 7.73 -2.60
C ASN A 56 -5.55 6.67 -1.54
N LEU A 57 -4.39 6.84 -0.89
CA LEU A 57 -3.87 5.94 0.14
C LEU A 57 -4.09 6.60 1.49
N MET A 58 -4.98 6.02 2.29
CA MET A 58 -5.19 6.45 3.66
C MET A 58 -4.25 5.66 4.57
N ALA A 59 -3.59 6.38 5.49
CA ALA A 59 -2.75 5.80 6.51
C ALA A 59 -3.58 4.83 7.38
N TYR A 60 -3.09 3.61 7.58
CA TYR A 60 -3.75 2.63 8.46
C TYR A 60 -3.52 2.92 9.95
N SER A 61 -2.47 3.66 10.29
CA SER A 61 -2.00 3.94 11.66
C SER A 61 -1.22 5.25 11.67
N ASP A 62 -0.24 5.39 12.55
CA ASP A 62 0.62 6.57 12.69
C ASP A 62 1.66 6.74 11.56
N GLU A 63 1.80 5.75 10.67
CA GLU A 63 2.73 5.80 9.53
C GLU A 63 2.28 6.82 8.47
N SER A 64 3.26 7.44 7.81
CA SER A 64 2.97 8.30 6.66
C SER A 64 2.45 7.49 5.46
N ALA A 65 1.61 8.10 4.62
CA ALA A 65 1.16 7.46 3.38
C ALA A 65 2.33 6.99 2.49
N THR A 66 3.46 7.73 2.50
CA THR A 66 4.68 7.36 1.78
C THR A 66 5.35 6.10 2.34
N GLU A 67 5.34 5.91 3.67
CA GLU A 67 5.88 4.71 4.31
C GLU A 67 5.01 3.48 4.00
N GLN A 68 3.69 3.63 4.08
CA GLN A 68 2.77 2.57 3.69
C GLN A 68 2.92 2.20 2.21
N MET A 69 3.10 3.21 1.34
CA MET A 69 3.40 2.99 -0.07
C MET A 69 4.71 2.20 -0.25
N LEU A 70 5.77 2.55 0.49
CA LEU A 70 7.05 1.86 0.45
C LEU A 70 6.93 0.39 0.88
N GLN A 71 6.24 0.11 2.00
CA GLN A 71 6.02 -1.24 2.50
C GLN A 71 5.24 -2.10 1.49
N LEU A 72 4.17 -1.55 0.90
CA LEU A 72 3.39 -2.26 -0.11
C LEU A 72 4.20 -2.52 -1.38
N ALA A 73 4.93 -1.52 -1.87
CA ALA A 73 5.79 -1.63 -3.06
C ALA A 73 6.92 -2.67 -2.89
N GLN A 74 7.41 -2.85 -1.67
CA GLN A 74 8.44 -3.83 -1.31
C GLN A 74 7.89 -5.22 -0.93
N SER A 75 6.56 -5.42 -1.01
CA SER A 75 5.94 -6.70 -0.62
C SER A 75 6.41 -7.87 -1.48
N SER A 76 6.39 -9.08 -0.88
CA SER A 76 6.72 -10.32 -1.58
C SER A 76 5.84 -10.57 -2.79
N ASP A 77 4.58 -10.14 -2.75
CA ASP A 77 3.63 -10.34 -3.84
C ASP A 77 4.05 -9.56 -5.09
N ILE A 78 4.36 -8.26 -4.94
CA ILE A 78 4.80 -7.42 -6.05
C ILE A 78 6.13 -7.93 -6.60
N ARG A 79 7.09 -8.28 -5.72
CA ARG A 79 8.35 -8.87 -6.15
C ARG A 79 8.13 -10.12 -6.99
N ASN A 80 7.30 -11.05 -6.50
CA ASN A 80 7.05 -12.31 -7.20
C ASN A 80 6.33 -12.07 -8.54
N TRP A 81 5.37 -11.15 -8.59
CA TRP A 81 4.73 -10.75 -9.85
C TRP A 81 5.72 -10.17 -10.87
N ILE A 82 6.69 -9.38 -10.42
CA ILE A 82 7.77 -8.90 -11.31
C ILE A 82 8.68 -10.03 -11.77
N ILE A 83 9.07 -10.94 -10.86
CA ILE A 83 9.87 -12.13 -11.20
C ILE A 83 9.18 -12.93 -12.31
N ASP A 84 7.88 -13.15 -12.18
CA ASP A 84 7.11 -13.93 -13.13
C ASP A 84 6.85 -13.15 -14.44
N ALA A 85 6.47 -11.88 -14.36
CA ALA A 85 6.11 -11.07 -15.53
C ALA A 85 7.29 -10.78 -16.47
N PHE A 86 8.50 -10.72 -15.93
CA PHE A 86 9.74 -10.51 -16.69
C PHE A 86 10.54 -11.80 -16.90
N ASP A 87 10.01 -12.94 -16.46
CA ASP A 87 10.68 -14.23 -16.52
C ASP A 87 12.15 -14.14 -16.06
N LEU A 88 12.32 -13.61 -14.84
CA LEU A 88 13.65 -13.29 -14.32
C LEU A 88 14.53 -14.54 -14.14
N TYR A 89 13.94 -15.74 -14.15
CA TYR A 89 14.68 -16.98 -14.20
C TYR A 89 15.46 -17.10 -15.51
N ASN A 90 14.80 -16.95 -16.65
CA ASN A 90 15.45 -17.03 -17.95
C ASN A 90 16.30 -15.79 -18.25
N HIS A 91 15.79 -14.59 -17.93
CA HIS A 91 16.49 -13.33 -18.19
C HIS A 91 17.85 -13.25 -17.49
N TYR A 92 17.96 -13.79 -16.27
CA TYR A 92 19.21 -13.85 -15.52
C TYR A 92 19.93 -15.20 -15.57
N GLU A 93 19.56 -16.07 -16.52
CA GLU A 93 20.21 -17.37 -16.76
C GLU A 93 20.29 -18.22 -15.47
N ILE A 94 19.20 -18.23 -14.70
CA ILE A 94 19.09 -18.98 -13.45
C ILE A 94 18.70 -20.42 -13.80
N ASP A 95 19.62 -21.34 -13.56
CA ASP A 95 19.33 -22.78 -13.65
C ASP A 95 18.20 -23.15 -12.68
N THR A 96 17.06 -23.57 -13.20
CA THR A 96 15.90 -24.02 -12.43
C THR A 96 15.84 -25.54 -12.28
N VAL A 97 16.69 -26.29 -12.98
CA VAL A 97 16.69 -27.75 -13.04
C VAL A 97 17.67 -28.33 -12.03
N ASN A 98 18.91 -27.83 -12.01
CA ASN A 98 19.98 -28.42 -11.19
C ASN A 98 20.26 -27.63 -9.90
N ASN A 99 19.76 -26.40 -9.78
CA ASN A 99 20.00 -25.57 -8.60
C ASN A 99 18.79 -25.63 -7.64
N PRO A 100 18.89 -26.30 -6.48
CA PRO A 100 17.79 -26.37 -5.51
C PRO A 100 17.43 -25.00 -4.90
N HIS A 101 18.30 -24.00 -5.01
CA HIS A 101 18.12 -22.65 -4.49
C HIS A 101 17.77 -21.61 -5.57
N PHE A 102 17.26 -22.05 -6.72
CA PHE A 102 16.94 -21.16 -7.85
C PHE A 102 16.02 -19.99 -7.47
N ARG A 103 15.01 -20.23 -6.61
CA ARG A 103 14.10 -19.18 -6.12
C ARG A 103 14.82 -18.12 -5.30
N SER A 104 15.65 -18.53 -4.35
CA SER A 104 16.45 -17.60 -3.53
C SER A 104 17.42 -16.80 -4.40
N LYS A 105 17.99 -17.42 -5.44
CA LYS A 105 18.85 -16.72 -6.42
C LYS A 105 18.07 -15.67 -7.21
N ALA A 106 16.84 -15.97 -7.64
CA ALA A 106 16.00 -15.01 -8.35
C ALA A 106 15.60 -13.82 -7.46
N ILE A 107 15.21 -14.08 -6.21
CA ILE A 107 14.91 -13.04 -5.23
C ILE A 107 16.13 -12.15 -4.99
N LYS A 108 17.31 -12.76 -4.79
CA LYS A 108 18.56 -12.01 -4.60
C LYS A 108 18.89 -11.13 -5.81
N MET A 109 18.74 -11.66 -7.03
CA MET A 109 19.01 -10.89 -8.25
C MET A 109 18.03 -9.72 -8.41
N TYR A 110 16.76 -9.92 -8.06
CA TYR A 110 15.79 -8.84 -7.99
C TYR A 110 16.22 -7.77 -6.96
N GLU A 111 16.58 -8.17 -5.74
CA GLU A 111 16.97 -7.24 -4.66
C GLU A 111 18.26 -6.48 -4.95
N GLU A 112 19.21 -7.07 -5.69
CA GLU A 112 20.43 -6.39 -6.14
C GLU A 112 20.16 -5.34 -7.25
N ASN A 113 19.07 -5.51 -8.01
CA ASN A 113 18.78 -4.68 -9.19
C ASN A 113 17.64 -3.69 -8.96
N VAL A 114 16.74 -3.94 -8.01
CA VAL A 114 15.59 -3.10 -7.71
C VAL A 114 15.79 -2.41 -6.37
N ASN A 115 15.81 -1.08 -6.40
CA ASN A 115 15.87 -0.25 -5.20
C ASN A 115 14.65 0.66 -5.13
N ILE A 116 13.88 0.54 -4.05
CA ILE A 116 12.72 1.37 -3.76
C ILE A 116 13.00 2.09 -2.46
N ARG A 117 12.98 3.42 -2.48
CA ARG A 117 13.24 4.24 -1.29
C ARG A 117 12.36 5.48 -1.23
N LYS A 118 12.13 5.96 -0.01
CA LYS A 118 11.54 7.26 0.26
C LYS A 118 12.55 8.38 -0.05
N THR A 119 12.08 9.48 -0.62
CA THR A 119 12.87 10.69 -0.85
C THR A 119 12.61 11.72 0.26
N GLU A 120 13.41 12.79 0.30
CA GLU A 120 13.24 13.91 1.24
C GLU A 120 11.93 14.70 1.02
N PHE A 121 11.29 14.54 -0.15
CA PHE A 121 10.06 15.24 -0.52
C PHE A 121 8.80 14.38 -0.35
N GLU A 122 8.81 13.38 0.53
CA GLU A 122 7.65 12.48 0.77
C GLU A 122 7.13 11.79 -0.51
N SER A 123 8.06 11.47 -1.43
CA SER A 123 7.78 10.63 -2.59
C SER A 123 8.59 9.34 -2.53
N MET A 124 8.20 8.37 -3.35
CA MET A 124 8.91 7.13 -3.56
C MET A 124 9.71 7.19 -4.86
N GLU A 125 11.03 6.94 -4.76
CA GLU A 125 11.87 6.68 -5.93
C GLU A 125 12.00 5.17 -6.13
N ILE A 126 11.62 4.70 -7.31
CA ILE A 126 11.85 3.33 -7.76
C ILE A 126 12.99 3.37 -8.77
N THR A 127 14.04 2.60 -8.54
CA THR A 127 15.18 2.45 -9.45
C THR A 127 15.36 0.99 -9.82
N VAL A 128 15.56 0.71 -11.11
CA VAL A 128 15.94 -0.62 -11.61
C VAL A 128 17.22 -0.53 -12.43
N LEU A 129 18.13 -1.48 -12.19
CA LEU A 129 19.34 -1.73 -12.98
C LEU A 129 19.18 -3.02 -13.79
N ASP A 130 19.34 -2.95 -15.10
CA ASP A 130 19.29 -4.15 -15.94
C ASP A 130 20.33 -4.09 -17.08
N THR A 131 20.71 -5.23 -17.63
CA THR A 131 21.58 -5.28 -18.81
C THR A 131 20.90 -4.77 -20.08
N ASP A 132 19.58 -4.87 -20.14
CA ASP A 132 18.74 -4.27 -21.19
C ASP A 132 18.05 -3.00 -20.66
N PRO A 133 18.33 -1.81 -21.23
CA PRO A 133 17.72 -0.56 -20.78
C PRO A 133 16.19 -0.54 -20.92
N LEU A 134 15.62 -1.30 -21.86
CA LEU A 134 14.17 -1.40 -22.04
C LEU A 134 13.54 -2.25 -20.94
N ILE A 135 14.19 -3.34 -20.53
CA ILE A 135 13.74 -4.17 -19.41
C ILE A 135 13.78 -3.36 -18.11
N ALA A 136 14.87 -2.64 -17.83
CA ALA A 136 14.94 -1.75 -16.67
C ALA A 136 13.77 -0.75 -16.62
N SER A 137 13.49 -0.08 -17.75
CA SER A 137 12.38 0.89 -17.83
C SER A 137 11.01 0.23 -17.64
N ARG A 138 10.78 -0.93 -18.24
CA ARG A 138 9.50 -1.65 -18.14
C ARG A 138 9.27 -2.24 -16.76
N MET A 139 10.32 -2.71 -16.08
CA MET A 139 10.24 -3.19 -14.71
C MET A 139 9.82 -2.06 -13.77
N VAL A 140 10.37 -0.85 -13.91
CA VAL A 140 9.92 0.30 -13.11
C VAL A 140 8.44 0.62 -13.37
N ASP A 141 7.99 0.66 -14.63
CA ASP A 141 6.57 0.89 -14.96
C ASP A 141 5.66 -0.18 -14.34
N SER A 142 6.10 -1.44 -14.42
CA SER A 142 5.35 -2.58 -13.89
C SER A 142 5.29 -2.58 -12.37
N LEU A 143 6.35 -2.14 -11.67
CA LEU A 143 6.33 -1.99 -10.22
C LEU A 143 5.24 -1.01 -9.76
N ILE A 144 5.12 0.12 -10.46
CA ILE A 144 4.07 1.12 -10.19
C ILE A 144 2.69 0.50 -10.43
N ARG A 145 2.51 -0.19 -11.56
CA ARG A 145 1.26 -0.86 -11.91
C ARG A 145 0.86 -1.92 -10.89
N TYR A 146 1.81 -2.76 -10.47
CA TYR A 146 1.56 -3.81 -9.49
C TYR A 146 1.30 -3.26 -8.11
N PHE A 147 1.93 -2.13 -7.74
CA PHE A 147 1.55 -1.38 -6.55
C PHE A 147 0.09 -0.91 -6.60
N ASP A 148 -0.36 -0.33 -7.72
CA ASP A 148 -1.77 0.07 -7.88
C ASP A 148 -2.71 -1.13 -7.76
N ILE A 149 -2.40 -2.25 -8.43
CA ILE A 149 -3.22 -3.47 -8.40
C ILE A 149 -3.30 -4.04 -6.99
N LYS A 150 -2.15 -4.18 -6.30
CA LYS A 150 -2.08 -4.73 -4.94
C LYS A 150 -2.87 -3.87 -3.97
N THR A 151 -2.70 -2.55 -4.05
CA THR A 151 -3.37 -1.59 -3.17
C THR A 151 -4.88 -1.60 -3.40
N ARG A 152 -5.32 -1.59 -4.67
CA ARG A 152 -6.74 -1.67 -5.02
C ARG A 152 -7.39 -2.95 -4.48
N LYS A 153 -6.72 -4.09 -4.68
CA LYS A 153 -7.21 -5.38 -4.20
C LYS A 153 -7.40 -5.37 -2.68
N MET A 154 -6.40 -4.89 -1.94
CA MET A 154 -6.44 -4.81 -0.49
C MET A 154 -7.55 -3.87 0.02
N GLN A 155 -7.73 -2.70 -0.61
CA GLN A 155 -8.82 -1.80 -0.25
C GLN A 155 -10.20 -2.39 -0.57
N ALA A 156 -10.35 -3.03 -1.73
CA ALA A 156 -11.61 -3.68 -2.12
C ALA A 156 -11.97 -4.83 -1.16
N GLU A 157 -10.99 -5.64 -0.75
CA GLU A 157 -11.17 -6.69 0.26
C GLU A 157 -11.68 -6.10 1.58
N LYS A 158 -11.08 -5.00 2.05
CA LYS A 158 -11.51 -4.36 3.30
C LYS A 158 -12.90 -3.72 3.20
N SER A 159 -13.18 -3.03 2.10
CA SER A 159 -14.50 -2.44 1.84
C SER A 159 -15.59 -3.50 1.70
N HIS A 160 -15.25 -4.68 1.18
CA HIS A 160 -16.19 -5.79 1.06
C HIS A 160 -16.66 -6.31 2.42
N GLU A 161 -15.77 -6.37 3.42
CA GLU A 161 -16.16 -6.70 4.80
C GLU A 161 -17.21 -5.72 5.34
N VAL A 162 -16.99 -4.42 5.14
CA VAL A 162 -17.93 -3.36 5.56
C VAL A 162 -19.26 -3.48 4.82
N MET A 163 -19.20 -3.72 3.50
CA MET A 163 -20.39 -3.89 2.65
C MET A 163 -21.27 -5.04 3.15
N VAL A 164 -20.67 -6.21 3.45
CA VAL A 164 -21.40 -7.38 3.95
C VAL A 164 -22.04 -7.09 5.32
N ILE A 165 -21.31 -6.43 6.22
CA ILE A 165 -21.85 -6.04 7.54
C ILE A 165 -23.05 -5.10 7.38
N ALA A 166 -22.91 -4.06 6.57
CA ALA A 166 -23.97 -3.08 6.32
C ALA A 166 -25.18 -3.73 5.64
N GLN A 167 -24.97 -4.62 4.67
CA GLN A 167 -26.03 -5.37 3.99
C GLN A 167 -26.87 -6.21 4.98
N ASN A 168 -26.19 -6.93 5.88
CA ASN A 168 -26.87 -7.74 6.89
C ASN A 168 -27.69 -6.88 7.86
N GLN A 169 -27.15 -5.75 8.31
CA GLN A 169 -27.86 -4.81 9.17
C GLN A 169 -29.08 -4.19 8.46
N LEU A 170 -28.92 -3.81 7.20
CA LEU A 170 -29.99 -3.25 6.37
C LEU A 170 -31.13 -4.25 6.16
N MET A 171 -30.80 -5.51 5.87
CA MET A 171 -31.79 -6.58 5.73
C MET A 171 -32.55 -6.84 7.04
N ASN A 172 -31.87 -6.80 8.19
CA ASN A 172 -32.53 -6.95 9.49
C ASN A 172 -33.47 -5.78 9.79
N LYS A 173 -33.04 -4.54 9.53
CA LYS A 173 -33.89 -3.35 9.69
C LYS A 173 -35.08 -3.35 8.76
N LYS A 174 -34.91 -3.83 7.52
CA LYS A 174 -36.01 -3.99 6.57
C LYS A 174 -37.07 -4.96 7.10
N ARG A 175 -36.67 -6.12 7.62
CA ARG A 175 -37.61 -7.09 8.23
C ARG A 175 -38.33 -6.51 9.44
N GLU A 176 -37.63 -5.75 10.28
CA GLU A 176 -38.22 -5.06 11.42
C GLU A 176 -39.32 -4.06 10.96
N MET A 177 -39.01 -3.24 9.95
CA MET A 177 -39.98 -2.32 9.35
C MET A 177 -41.18 -3.04 8.77
N ASP A 178 -40.97 -4.12 8.01
CA ASP A 178 -42.03 -4.88 7.36
C ASP A 178 -43.00 -5.49 8.39
N SER A 179 -42.48 -5.95 9.53
CA SER A 179 -43.28 -6.43 10.65
C SER A 179 -44.13 -5.31 11.27
N MET A 180 -43.52 -4.15 11.56
CA MET A 180 -44.24 -2.99 12.11
C MET A 180 -45.30 -2.47 11.14
N GLU A 181 -45.00 -2.38 9.84
CA GLU A 181 -45.93 -1.96 8.80
C GLU A 181 -47.11 -2.93 8.67
N THR A 182 -46.87 -4.23 8.81
CA THR A 182 -47.91 -5.26 8.81
C THR A 182 -48.87 -5.08 9.99
N ILE A 183 -48.34 -4.86 11.20
CA ILE A 183 -49.16 -4.63 12.41
C ILE A 183 -49.94 -3.31 12.30
N LEU A 184 -49.29 -2.22 11.88
CA LEU A 184 -49.97 -0.93 11.68
C LEU A 184 -51.07 -1.04 10.61
N LYS A 185 -50.86 -1.83 9.56
CA LYS A 185 -51.89 -2.11 8.55
C LYS A 185 -53.07 -2.86 9.15
N ASP A 186 -52.83 -3.85 10.01
CA ASP A 186 -53.91 -4.55 10.72
C ASP A 186 -54.73 -3.59 11.58
N TYR A 187 -54.08 -2.70 12.32
CA TYR A 187 -54.75 -1.67 13.14
C TYR A 187 -55.57 -0.69 12.31
N ARG A 188 -55.08 -0.29 11.14
CA ARG A 188 -55.83 0.55 10.20
C ARG A 188 -57.08 -0.16 9.68
N LEU A 189 -56.97 -1.43 9.31
CA LEU A 189 -58.06 -2.18 8.68
C LEU A 189 -59.12 -2.65 9.67
N ARG A 190 -58.73 -3.14 10.86
CA ARG A 190 -59.68 -3.68 11.85
C ARG A 190 -60.27 -2.63 12.78
N TYR A 191 -59.45 -1.64 13.16
CA TYR A 191 -59.82 -0.65 14.18
C TYR A 191 -60.02 0.76 13.61
N GLY A 192 -59.77 0.97 12.32
CA GLY A 192 -59.93 2.28 11.68
C GLY A 192 -58.96 3.36 12.18
N ILE A 193 -57.87 2.97 12.85
CA ILE A 193 -56.88 3.90 13.41
C ILE A 193 -55.89 4.30 12.32
N LEU A 194 -56.02 5.51 11.81
CA LEU A 194 -55.17 6.07 10.75
C LEU A 194 -54.09 6.99 11.33
N GLU A 195 -54.47 7.81 12.32
CA GLU A 195 -53.59 8.74 13.01
C GLU A 195 -54.15 8.97 14.43
N TYR A 196 -53.38 8.60 15.45
CA TYR A 196 -53.89 8.50 16.81
C TYR A 196 -54.22 9.86 17.43
N LYS A 197 -53.37 10.89 17.27
CA LYS A 197 -53.48 12.14 18.03
C LYS A 197 -54.66 12.99 17.55
N SER A 198 -54.80 13.16 16.25
CA SER A 198 -55.93 13.82 15.58
C SER A 198 -57.22 13.03 15.73
N GLN A 199 -57.24 11.71 15.51
CA GLN A 199 -58.48 10.94 15.69
C GLN A 199 -58.96 10.96 17.14
N SER A 200 -58.07 10.88 18.13
CA SER A 200 -58.45 10.98 19.55
C SER A 200 -59.06 12.33 19.90
N LYS A 201 -58.46 13.41 19.40
CA LYS A 201 -58.94 14.78 19.59
C LYS A 201 -60.30 15.01 18.93
N GLU A 202 -60.45 14.60 17.68
CA GLU A 202 -61.69 14.82 16.93
C GLU A 202 -62.82 13.89 17.40
N ALA A 203 -62.52 12.64 17.78
CA ALA A 203 -63.51 11.73 18.38
C ALA A 203 -64.06 12.28 19.71
N THR A 204 -63.18 12.79 20.57
CA THR A 204 -63.58 13.39 21.85
C THR A 204 -64.44 14.65 21.64
N ARG A 205 -64.03 15.54 20.73
CA ARG A 205 -64.81 16.74 20.37
C ARG A 205 -66.17 16.39 19.77
N GLY A 206 -66.21 15.42 18.86
CA GLY A 206 -67.44 14.94 18.22
C GLY A 206 -68.42 14.39 19.24
N TYR A 207 -67.93 13.54 20.14
CA TYR A 207 -68.73 12.98 21.24
C TYR A 207 -69.34 14.06 22.14
N LEU A 208 -68.55 15.04 22.60
CA LEU A 208 -69.03 16.12 23.45
C LEU A 208 -70.08 17.00 22.75
N ARG A 209 -69.92 17.29 21.45
CA ARG A 209 -70.92 18.03 20.65
C ARG A 209 -72.20 17.22 20.41
N ALA A 210 -72.07 15.92 20.23
CA ALA A 210 -73.21 15.04 20.01
C ALA A 210 -74.06 14.91 21.29
N LEU A 211 -73.41 14.88 22.46
CA LEU A 211 -74.08 14.95 23.76
C LEU A 211 -74.86 16.24 23.94
N SER A 212 -74.31 17.40 23.56
CA SER A 212 -74.99 18.69 23.71
C SER A 212 -76.14 18.90 22.72
N SER A 213 -76.14 18.20 21.59
CA SER A 213 -77.16 18.32 20.53
C SER A 213 -78.20 17.21 20.54
N GLY A 214 -78.06 16.20 21.41
CA GLY A 214 -78.99 15.07 21.49
C GLY A 214 -78.96 14.12 20.29
N ASN A 215 -77.93 14.19 19.44
CA ASN A 215 -77.81 13.35 18.26
C ASN A 215 -77.28 11.95 18.62
N GLY A 216 -78.19 11.03 18.96
CA GLY A 216 -77.86 9.67 19.39
C GLY A 216 -76.99 8.86 18.43
N ARG A 217 -77.13 9.07 17.11
CA ARG A 217 -76.30 8.39 16.10
C ARG A 217 -74.85 8.86 16.14
N ALA A 218 -74.64 10.17 16.20
CA ALA A 218 -73.30 10.75 16.29
C ALA A 218 -72.59 10.38 17.61
N ILE A 219 -73.35 10.22 18.71
CA ILE A 219 -72.84 9.68 19.99
C ILE A 219 -72.31 8.26 19.78
N SER A 220 -73.11 7.37 19.18
CA SER A 220 -72.76 5.98 18.91
C SER A 220 -71.51 5.84 18.02
N GLU A 221 -71.45 6.58 16.91
CA GLU A 221 -70.32 6.54 15.98
C GLU A 221 -69.03 7.07 16.63
N SER A 222 -69.12 8.19 17.37
CA SER A 222 -67.97 8.74 18.10
C SER A 222 -67.49 7.78 19.20
N GLN A 223 -68.41 7.13 19.91
CA GLN A 223 -68.07 6.17 20.96
C GLN A 223 -67.39 4.91 20.39
N SER A 224 -67.82 4.41 19.23
CA SER A 224 -67.16 3.29 18.55
C SER A 224 -65.71 3.60 18.18
N LEU A 225 -65.46 4.79 17.63
CA LEU A 225 -64.10 5.25 17.33
C LEU A 225 -63.25 5.42 18.61
N MET A 226 -63.83 6.02 19.66
CA MET A 226 -63.15 6.15 20.96
C MET A 226 -62.80 4.79 21.57
N ASN A 227 -63.67 3.79 21.46
CA ASN A 227 -63.40 2.43 21.95
C ASN A 227 -62.25 1.78 21.19
N SER A 228 -62.23 1.92 19.85
CA SER A 228 -61.13 1.41 19.01
C SER A 228 -59.79 2.06 19.38
N LEU A 229 -59.78 3.39 19.57
CA LEU A 229 -58.61 4.13 20.03
C LEU A 229 -58.18 3.76 21.44
N LYS A 230 -59.12 3.48 22.35
CA LYS A 230 -58.82 3.02 23.71
C LYS A 230 -58.20 1.63 23.71
N GLU A 231 -58.62 0.74 22.80
CA GLU A 231 -58.12 -0.62 22.72
C GLU A 231 -56.71 -0.68 22.10
N LYS A 232 -56.48 0.00 20.96
CA LYS A 232 -55.23 -0.13 20.19
C LYS A 232 -54.49 1.16 19.87
N GLY A 233 -55.05 2.33 20.20
CA GLY A 233 -54.47 3.62 19.84
C GLY A 233 -53.10 3.88 20.46
N GLY A 234 -52.88 3.47 21.72
CA GLY A 234 -51.57 3.60 22.38
C GLY A 234 -50.48 2.78 21.69
N GLU A 235 -50.76 1.51 21.40
CA GLU A 235 -49.85 0.62 20.66
C GLU A 235 -49.59 1.15 19.24
N PHE A 236 -50.64 1.57 18.53
CA PHE A 236 -50.53 2.17 17.20
C PHE A 236 -49.62 3.40 17.20
N ASN A 237 -49.79 4.30 18.17
CA ASN A 237 -48.98 5.51 18.28
C ASN A 237 -47.52 5.18 18.56
N SER A 238 -47.25 4.31 19.54
CA SER A 238 -45.90 3.85 19.86
C SER A 238 -45.20 3.22 18.65
N LEU A 239 -45.90 2.32 17.97
CA LEU A 239 -45.37 1.61 16.81
C LEU A 239 -45.14 2.54 15.60
N SER A 240 -46.02 3.52 15.39
CA SER A 240 -45.86 4.52 14.33
C SER A 240 -44.64 5.42 14.56
N GLU A 241 -44.45 5.90 15.80
CA GLU A 241 -43.29 6.71 16.20
C GLU A 241 -41.99 5.89 16.10
N HIS A 242 -42.02 4.61 16.47
CA HIS A 242 -40.87 3.72 16.35
C HIS A 242 -40.53 3.44 14.87
N LEU A 243 -41.52 3.08 14.04
CA LEU A 243 -41.33 2.87 12.62
C LEU A 243 -40.70 4.08 11.93
N TRP A 244 -41.10 5.29 12.32
CA TRP A 244 -40.50 6.52 11.79
C TRP A 244 -39.01 6.62 12.10
N ARG A 245 -38.57 6.30 13.32
CA ARG A 245 -37.14 6.27 13.68
C ARG A 245 -36.38 5.18 12.92
N ILE A 246 -36.94 3.97 12.84
CA ILE A 246 -36.30 2.84 12.15
C ILE A 246 -36.13 3.14 10.65
N ARG A 247 -37.06 3.84 10.03
CA ARG A 247 -36.92 4.32 8.64
C ARG A 247 -35.72 5.26 8.48
N GLY A 248 -35.47 6.11 9.47
CA GLY A 248 -34.25 6.94 9.54
C GLY A 248 -33.01 6.06 9.57
N ASP A 249 -32.90 5.17 10.56
CA ASP A 249 -31.76 4.26 10.71
C ASP A 249 -31.51 3.41 9.45
N TYR A 250 -32.58 2.94 8.79
CA TYR A 250 -32.49 2.20 7.54
C TYR A 250 -31.85 3.03 6.43
N ASN A 251 -32.22 4.31 6.28
CA ASN A 251 -31.64 5.19 5.28
C ASN A 251 -30.16 5.47 5.57
N ASP A 252 -29.80 5.65 6.85
CA ASP A 252 -28.41 5.85 7.25
C ASP A 252 -27.55 4.62 6.96
N LEU A 253 -28.04 3.42 7.28
CA LEU A 253 -27.39 2.15 6.94
C LEU A 253 -27.29 1.93 5.43
N LYS A 254 -28.31 2.34 4.68
CA LYS A 254 -28.30 2.27 3.22
C LYS A 254 -27.19 3.10 2.62
N MET A 255 -26.99 4.33 3.12
CA MET A 255 -25.88 5.17 2.70
C MET A 255 -24.52 4.53 3.02
N ILE A 256 -24.37 3.87 4.18
CA ILE A 256 -23.14 3.14 4.52
C ILE A 256 -22.92 1.97 3.54
N TYR A 257 -23.95 1.17 3.26
CA TYR A 257 -23.90 0.08 2.30
C TYR A 257 -23.49 0.57 0.90
N GLU A 258 -24.17 1.59 0.37
CA GLU A 258 -23.91 2.12 -0.97
C GLU A 258 -22.50 2.71 -1.10
N ASN A 259 -22.00 3.37 -0.04
CA ASN A 259 -20.61 3.86 -0.02
C ASN A 259 -19.59 2.70 0.01
N ALA A 260 -19.83 1.67 0.82
CA ALA A 260 -18.96 0.50 0.90
C ALA A 260 -18.96 -0.29 -0.42
N GLU A 261 -20.13 -0.48 -1.03
CA GLU A 261 -20.30 -1.11 -2.34
C GLU A 261 -19.54 -0.34 -3.43
N ARG A 262 -19.67 0.99 -3.46
CA ARG A 262 -18.88 1.84 -4.36
C ARG A 262 -17.39 1.62 -4.13
N ASP A 263 -16.93 1.52 -2.89
CA ASP A 263 -15.52 1.34 -2.56
C ASP A 263 -14.97 -0.05 -2.92
N VAL A 264 -15.82 -1.08 -2.98
CA VAL A 264 -15.45 -2.41 -3.50
C VAL A 264 -15.17 -2.36 -5.00
N TYR A 265 -16.01 -1.65 -5.76
CA TYR A 265 -15.97 -1.68 -7.23
C TYR A 265 -15.20 -0.52 -7.87
N LYS A 266 -14.83 0.51 -7.11
CA LYS A 266 -14.07 1.65 -7.67
C LYS A 266 -12.72 1.19 -8.22
N ASN A 267 -12.35 1.81 -9.34
CA ASN A 267 -11.09 1.55 -10.02
C ASN A 267 -10.19 2.79 -9.93
N LEU A 268 -9.42 2.89 -8.85
CA LEU A 268 -8.52 4.02 -8.59
C LEU A 268 -7.05 3.66 -8.85
N THR A 269 -6.26 4.68 -9.18
CA THR A 269 -4.80 4.65 -9.07
C THR A 269 -4.38 5.13 -7.69
N TYR A 270 -3.26 4.60 -7.21
CA TYR A 270 -2.68 4.91 -5.91
C TYR A 270 -1.31 5.55 -6.03
N ALA A 271 -0.72 5.53 -7.23
CA ALA A 271 0.54 6.16 -7.58
C ALA A 271 0.34 7.37 -8.52
N ASN A 272 0.70 8.57 -8.04
CA ASN A 272 0.84 9.75 -8.90
C ASN A 272 2.27 9.83 -9.45
N VAL A 273 2.43 9.48 -10.73
CA VAL A 273 3.74 9.45 -11.39
C VAL A 273 4.17 10.86 -11.81
N VAL A 274 5.21 11.38 -11.15
CA VAL A 274 5.81 12.68 -11.47
C VAL A 274 6.86 12.53 -12.57
N THR A 275 7.72 11.54 -12.42
CA THR A 275 8.74 11.20 -13.40
C THR A 275 8.50 9.78 -13.89
N ARG A 276 8.28 9.64 -15.20
CA ARG A 276 8.10 8.33 -15.84
C ARG A 276 9.45 7.66 -16.09
N PRO A 277 9.53 6.31 -15.99
CA PRO A 277 10.75 5.60 -16.35
C PRO A 277 11.01 5.69 -17.84
N GLN A 278 12.29 5.80 -18.19
CA GLN A 278 12.77 5.80 -19.57
C GLN A 278 13.97 4.86 -19.72
N PRO A 279 14.17 4.24 -20.89
CA PRO A 279 15.38 3.48 -21.18
C PRO A 279 16.60 4.42 -21.20
N ALA A 280 17.66 4.07 -20.46
CA ALA A 280 18.88 4.87 -20.48
C ALA A 280 19.71 4.59 -21.74
N ASP A 281 20.28 5.64 -22.31
CA ASP A 281 21.21 5.61 -23.45
C ASP A 281 22.65 5.28 -23.03
N LYS A 282 22.98 5.51 -21.76
CA LYS A 282 24.31 5.30 -21.19
C LYS A 282 24.28 4.32 -20.02
N LYS A 283 25.23 3.39 -20.03
CA LYS A 283 25.44 2.45 -18.92
C LYS A 283 25.73 3.19 -17.60
N SER A 284 25.12 2.72 -16.53
CA SER A 284 25.30 3.25 -15.17
C SER A 284 26.32 2.44 -14.36
N TYR A 285 26.47 1.16 -14.66
CA TYR A 285 27.43 0.27 -14.00
C TYR A 285 28.16 -0.63 -15.02
N PRO A 286 29.43 -0.99 -14.81
CA PRO A 286 30.34 -0.48 -13.78
C PRO A 286 30.93 0.89 -14.13
N VAL A 287 31.24 1.69 -13.11
CA VAL A 287 32.03 2.93 -13.24
C VAL A 287 33.52 2.54 -13.34
N ARG A 288 33.98 2.18 -14.54
CA ARG A 288 35.28 1.51 -14.76
C ARG A 288 36.47 2.28 -14.19
N TRP A 289 36.53 3.60 -14.42
CA TRP A 289 37.64 4.42 -13.93
C TRP A 289 37.76 4.36 -12.41
N LEU A 290 36.62 4.32 -11.71
CA LEU A 290 36.58 4.26 -10.25
C LEU A 290 37.10 2.90 -9.75
N ILE A 291 36.70 1.81 -10.40
CA ILE A 291 37.22 0.46 -10.08
C ILE A 291 38.75 0.45 -10.23
N VAL A 292 39.28 0.97 -11.33
CA VAL A 292 40.73 1.00 -11.57
C VAL A 292 41.45 1.83 -10.50
N VAL A 293 40.97 3.03 -10.19
CA VAL A 293 41.58 3.91 -9.17
C VAL A 293 41.58 3.23 -7.79
N ILE A 294 40.45 2.64 -7.39
CA ILE A 294 40.35 1.95 -6.09
C ILE A 294 41.26 0.72 -6.07
N SER A 295 41.24 -0.12 -7.11
CA SER A 295 42.08 -1.33 -7.18
C SER A 295 43.56 -1.01 -7.14
N VAL A 296 44.02 -0.03 -7.93
CA VAL A 296 45.43 0.40 -7.94
C VAL A 296 45.81 1.01 -6.59
N GLY A 297 44.96 1.90 -6.04
CA GLY A 297 45.20 2.52 -4.73
C GLY A 297 45.30 1.50 -3.60
N SER A 298 44.37 0.55 -3.54
CA SER A 298 44.39 -0.54 -2.54
C SER A 298 45.61 -1.45 -2.71
N ALA A 299 45.97 -1.82 -3.95
CA ALA A 299 47.14 -2.66 -4.19
C ALA A 299 48.45 -1.97 -3.77
N LEU A 300 48.60 -0.68 -4.10
CA LEU A 300 49.75 0.12 -3.67
C LEU A 300 49.79 0.30 -2.16
N PHE A 301 48.63 0.54 -1.52
CA PHE A 301 48.54 0.69 -0.07
C PHE A 301 48.92 -0.59 0.66
N VAL A 302 48.37 -1.74 0.25
CA VAL A 302 48.72 -3.04 0.82
C VAL A 302 50.19 -3.37 0.57
N SER A 303 50.70 -3.12 -0.64
CA SER A 303 52.13 -3.32 -0.94
C SER A 303 53.02 -2.47 -0.05
N PHE A 304 52.65 -1.20 0.16
CA PHE A 304 53.37 -0.32 1.07
C PHE A 304 53.37 -0.84 2.52
N LEU A 305 52.22 -1.29 3.04
CA LEU A 305 52.15 -1.91 4.37
C LEU A 305 53.02 -3.16 4.48
N THR A 306 53.03 -4.02 3.45
CA THR A 306 53.88 -5.22 3.45
C THR A 306 55.37 -4.89 3.49
N ILE A 307 55.80 -3.84 2.79
CA ILE A 307 57.18 -3.34 2.83
C ILE A 307 57.55 -2.87 4.24
N LEU A 308 56.65 -2.12 4.91
CA LEU A 308 56.87 -1.67 6.29
C LEU A 308 57.01 -2.84 7.27
N ILE A 309 56.14 -3.85 7.17
CA ILE A 309 56.19 -5.04 8.04
C ILE A 309 57.47 -5.86 7.79
N PHE A 310 57.85 -6.06 6.51
CA PHE A 310 59.06 -6.79 6.16
C PHE A 310 60.32 -6.11 6.72
N LYS A 311 60.38 -4.77 6.64
CA LYS A 311 61.47 -4.00 7.26
C LYS A 311 61.49 -4.16 8.77
N SER A 312 60.33 -4.03 9.44
CA SER A 312 60.23 -4.21 10.89
C SER A 312 60.85 -5.54 11.32
N LYS A 313 60.49 -6.65 10.66
CA LYS A 313 61.06 -7.97 10.96
C LYS A 313 62.58 -8.04 10.73
N ASN A 314 63.09 -7.48 9.64
CA ASN A 314 64.53 -7.48 9.34
C ASN A 314 65.36 -6.53 10.22
N GLN A 315 64.72 -5.65 10.99
CA GLN A 315 65.39 -4.74 11.92
C GLN A 315 65.45 -5.32 13.36
N PHE A 316 64.70 -6.39 13.63
CA PHE A 316 64.67 -7.14 14.90
C PHE A 316 65.26 -8.56 14.80
N ALA A 317 65.84 -8.92 13.65
CA ALA A 317 66.63 -10.13 13.42
C ALA A 317 68.11 -9.73 13.22
#